data_AF-A0ABD0QD88-F1
#
_entry.id   AF-A0ABD0QD88-F1
#
_cell.length_a   1.000
_cell.length_b   1.000
_cell.length_c   1.000
_cell.angle_alpha   90.00
_cell.angle_beta   90.00
_cell.angle_gamma   90.00
#
_symmetry.space_group_name_H-M   'P 1'
#
loop_
_entity.id
_entity.type
_entity.pdbx_description
1 polymer ?
#
loop_
_entity_poly.entity_id
_entity_poly.type
_entity_poly.pdbx_seq_one_letter_code
_entity_poly.pdbx_strand_id
1 'polypeptide(L)' 'PSADELRRLMMLHGGQFHLYYTRSKTTHIIASNLPNNKIQELKGEKVVRPEWITD' A
#
# COMPACT_ATOMS: atom_id res chain seq x y z
N PRO A 1 8.12 8.29 3.32
CA PRO A 1 8.50 8.23 1.88
C PRO A 1 7.31 8.69 1.01
N SER A 2 7.60 9.27 -0.17
CA SER A 2 6.55 9.64 -1.14
C SER A 2 6.02 8.41 -1.90
N ALA A 3 4.89 8.54 -2.61
CA ALA A 3 4.36 7.45 -3.42
C ALA A 3 5.34 7.02 -4.54
N ASP A 4 6.04 7.98 -5.15
CA ASP A 4 7.07 7.69 -6.17
C ASP A 4 8.28 6.99 -5.58
N GLU A 5 8.68 7.36 -4.36
CA GLU A 5 9.77 6.71 -3.64
C GLU A 5 9.41 5.26 -3.28
N LEU A 6 8.19 5.04 -2.77
CA LEU A 6 7.66 3.70 -2.50
C LEU A 6 7.62 2.86 -3.78
N ARG A 7 7.16 3.43 -4.90
CA ARG A 7 7.14 2.75 -6.19
C ARG A 7 8.55 2.32 -6.61
N ARG A 8 9.54 3.22 -6.48
CA ARG A 8 10.94 2.91 -6.80
C ARG A 8 11.47 1.78 -5.91
N LEU A 9 11.24 1.85 -4.59
CA LEU A 9 11.66 0.82 -3.65
C LEU A 9 11.02 -0.53 -3.97
N MET A 10 9.71 -0.57 -4.21
CA MET A 10 9.02 -1.79 -4.62
C MET A 10 9.65 -2.40 -5.86
N MET A 11 9.88 -1.60 -6.92
CA MET A 11 10.50 -2.09 -8.16
C MET A 11 11.93 -2.60 -7.96
N LEU A 12 12.75 -1.92 -7.14
CA LEU A 12 14.13 -2.32 -6.86
C LEU A 12 14.22 -3.68 -6.14
N HIS A 13 13.24 -3.99 -5.30
CA HIS A 13 13.20 -5.22 -4.50
C HIS A 13 12.30 -6.31 -5.12
N GLY A 14 11.94 -6.19 -6.42
CA GLY A 14 11.15 -7.19 -7.15
C GLY A 14 9.66 -7.19 -6.85
N GLY A 15 9.15 -6.18 -6.16
CA GLY A 15 7.73 -5.93 -5.91
C GLY A 15 7.02 -5.24 -7.10
N GLN A 16 5.70 -5.11 -6.96
CA GLN A 16 4.84 -4.46 -7.95
C GLN A 16 4.07 -3.30 -7.32
N PHE A 17 3.90 -2.22 -8.10
CA PHE A 17 3.10 -1.06 -7.72
C PHE A 17 1.86 -0.99 -8.60
N HIS A 18 0.68 -0.95 -7.98
CA HIS A 18 -0.59 -0.78 -8.68
C HIS A 18 -1.12 0.64 -8.48
N LEU A 19 -1.36 1.37 -9.58
CA LEU A 19 -1.97 2.71 -9.52
C LEU A 19 -3.42 2.65 -9.00
N TYR A 20 -4.10 1.55 -9.31
CA TYR A 20 -5.47 1.30 -8.88
C TYR A 20 -5.51 0.02 -8.04
N TYR A 21 -6.29 0.07 -6.97
CA TYR A 21 -6.52 -1.08 -6.12
C TYR A 21 -7.19 -2.21 -6.91
N THR A 22 -6.66 -3.42 -6.80
CA THR A 22 -7.27 -4.62 -7.34
C THR A 22 -7.21 -5.73 -6.30
N ARG A 23 -8.37 -6.20 -5.82
CA ARG A 23 -8.47 -7.16 -4.72
C ARG A 23 -7.75 -8.48 -4.96
N SER A 24 -7.67 -8.95 -6.21
CA SER A 24 -6.99 -10.21 -6.55
C SER A 24 -5.47 -10.09 -6.71
N LYS A 25 -4.92 -8.87 -6.78
CA LYS A 25 -3.50 -8.63 -7.10
C LYS A 25 -2.77 -7.83 -6.02
N THR A 26 -3.43 -6.85 -5.41
CA THR A 26 -2.83 -6.02 -4.37
C THR A 26 -2.74 -6.82 -3.08
N THR A 27 -1.51 -7.08 -2.62
CA THR A 27 -1.27 -7.87 -1.40
C THR A 27 -1.31 -7.02 -0.12
N HIS A 28 -0.91 -5.75 -0.23
CA HIS A 28 -0.86 -4.80 0.87
C HIS A 28 -1.28 -3.41 0.37
N ILE A 29 -2.02 -2.69 1.21
CA ILE A 29 -2.41 -1.31 0.99
C ILE A 29 -1.54 -0.44 1.89
N ILE A 30 -0.80 0.49 1.29
CA ILE A 30 0.10 1.38 2.02
C ILE A 30 -0.62 2.69 2.30
N ALA A 31 -0.83 3.02 3.58
CA ALA A 31 -1.49 4.26 3.98
C ALA A 31 -1.05 4.72 5.38
N SER A 32 -0.85 6.04 5.55
CA SER A 32 -0.53 6.63 6.86
C SER A 32 -1.77 7.09 7.64
N ASN A 33 -2.82 7.48 6.93
CA ASN A 33 -4.10 7.90 7.51
C ASN A 33 -5.23 7.50 6.56
N LEU A 34 -6.34 7.01 7.11
CA LEU A 34 -7.54 6.65 6.37
C LEU A 34 -8.78 7.20 7.07
N PRO A 35 -9.74 7.81 6.34
CA PRO A 35 -11.01 8.19 6.92
C PRO A 35 -11.82 6.94 7.32
N ASN A 36 -12.72 7.09 8.30
CA ASN A 36 -13.44 5.96 8.90
C ASN A 36 -14.23 5.13 7.87
N ASN A 37 -14.83 5.76 6.86
CA ASN A 37 -15.53 5.05 5.80
C ASN A 37 -14.61 4.10 5.01
N LYS A 38 -13.36 4.51 4.76
CA LYS A 38 -12.39 3.70 4.01
C LYS A 38 -11.84 2.54 4.85
N ILE A 39 -11.72 2.73 6.17
CA ILE A 39 -11.39 1.64 7.11
C ILE A 39 -12.46 0.55 7.06
N GLN A 40 -13.74 0.92 7.02
CA GLN A 40 -14.83 -0.04 6.90
C GLN A 40 -14.84 -0.75 5.54
N GLU A 41 -14.59 -0.02 4.44
CA GLU A 41 -14.53 -0.58 3.08
C GLU A 41 -13.37 -1.59 2.92
N LEU A 42 -12.21 -1.29 3.52
CA LEU A 42 -11.00 -2.12 3.43
C LEU A 42 -10.92 -3.18 4.53
N LYS A 43 -12.03 -3.45 5.22
CA LYS A 43 -12.06 -4.43 6.30
C LYS A 43 -11.67 -5.82 5.78
N GLY A 44 -10.61 -6.38 6.35
CA GLY A 44 -10.05 -7.68 5.94
C GLY A 44 -8.88 -7.59 4.96
N GLU A 45 -8.60 -6.40 4.42
CA GLU A 45 -7.39 -6.15 3.64
C GLU A 45 -6.21 -5.79 4.57
N LYS A 46 -4.98 -6.07 4.12
CA LYS A 46 -3.77 -5.74 4.89
C LYS A 46 -3.37 -4.28 4.64
N VAL A 47 -3.75 -3.40 5.56
CA VAL A 47 -3.31 -1.99 5.55
C VAL A 47 -2.08 -1.84 6.44
N VAL A 48 -0.98 -1.36 5.87
CA VAL A 48 0.28 -1.10 6.59
C VAL A 48 0.75 0.32 6.32
N ARG A 49 1.59 0.85 7.21
CA ARG A 49 2.16 2.18 7.02
C ARG A 49 3.38 2.13 6.09
N PRO A 50 3.75 3.25 5.45
CA PRO A 50 4.92 3.31 4.56
C PRO A 50 6.24 2.87 5.20
N GLU A 51 6.36 3.02 6.53
CA GLU A 51 7.58 2.68 7.26
C GLU A 51 7.90 1.18 7.18
N TRP A 52 6.89 0.31 7.01
CA TRP A 52 7.09 -1.13 6.81
C TRP A 52 7.95 -1.49 5.58
N ILE A 53 8.03 -0.60 4.59
CA ILE A 53 8.83 -0.81 3.37
C ILE A 53 10.26 -0.29 3.56
N THR A 54 10.45 0.71 4.43
CA THR A 54 11.74 1.39 4.63
C THR A 54 12.50 0.91 5.86
N ASP A 55 11.84 0.25 6.80
CA ASP A 55 12.47 -0.52 7.88
C ASP A 55 13.12 -1.80 7.36
#